data_AF-A0A9X3BCD2-F1
#
_entry.id   AF-A0A9X3BCD2-F1
#
_cell.length_a   1.000
_cell.length_b   1.000
_cell.length_c   1.000
_cell.angle_alpha   90.00
_cell.angle_beta   90.00
_cell.angle_gamma   90.00
#
_symmetry.space_group_name_H-M   'P 1'
#
loop_
_entity.id
_entity.type
_entity.pdbx_description
1 polymer ?
#
loop_
_entity_poly.entity_id
_entity_poly.type
_entity_poly.pdbx_seq_one_letter_code
_entity_poly.pdbx_strand_id
1 'polypeptide(L)'
;MINKLKSAWNNYPYLNILAAGLLIIAVIGLAFSVSIFLITGFSGEFSRPLCLTNGCVKKFLELFDQSFLIMSATLSLLVGITTVGGIIVALMSYLNSVSATALSNHISHYSIFQNYVTLEVSKRNRIAPASVDVFVWYNLIFSKSRIGKTTISDEYCSVISAINDEILFSNEQAINAIQGSFRYMPHQKRIIDSIKGLGIELSHQPRNDFYEIEDQVFSLISSINKSFCYSDKVSGLLKRDYV
;
A
#
# COMPACT_ATOMS: atom_id res chain seq x y z
N MET A 1 -29.39 0.73 -21.04
CA MET A 1 -28.04 0.90 -21.64
C MET A 1 -27.32 2.13 -21.10
N ILE A 2 -27.96 3.31 -21.12
CA ILE A 2 -27.41 4.59 -20.61
C ILE A 2 -26.97 4.52 -19.12
N ASN A 3 -27.76 3.90 -18.24
CA ASN A 3 -27.39 3.77 -16.82
C ASN A 3 -26.18 2.85 -16.57
N LYS A 4 -26.00 1.81 -17.39
CA LYS A 4 -24.81 0.93 -17.31
C LYS A 4 -23.55 1.65 -17.81
N LEU A 5 -23.69 2.44 -18.88
CA LEU A 5 -22.63 3.33 -19.38
C LEU A 5 -22.24 4.39 -18.36
N LYS A 6 -23.20 5.03 -17.68
CA LYS A 6 -22.93 6.03 -16.64
C LYS A 6 -22.23 5.43 -15.40
N SER A 7 -22.60 4.21 -15.01
CA SER A 7 -21.93 3.46 -13.94
C SER A 7 -20.50 3.06 -14.33
N ALA A 8 -20.30 2.54 -15.54
CA ALA A 8 -18.96 2.26 -16.06
C ALA A 8 -18.11 3.54 -16.18
N TRP A 9 -18.73 4.68 -16.51
CA TRP A 9 -18.07 5.97 -16.61
C TRP A 9 -17.41 6.40 -15.30
N ASN A 10 -18.12 6.22 -14.20
CA ASN A 10 -17.66 6.61 -12.87
C ASN A 10 -16.62 5.66 -12.28
N ASN A 11 -16.66 4.38 -12.65
CA ASN A 11 -15.81 3.35 -12.04
C ASN A 11 -14.41 3.28 -12.68
N TYR A 12 -14.23 3.72 -13.93
CA TYR A 12 -12.97 3.60 -14.67
C TYR A 12 -12.57 4.91 -15.34
N PRO A 13 -12.28 5.98 -14.58
CA PRO A 13 -12.10 7.33 -15.13
C PRO A 13 -11.00 7.39 -16.20
N TYR A 14 -9.86 6.74 -15.99
CA TYR A 14 -8.74 6.67 -16.96
C TYR A 14 -9.12 5.89 -18.24
N LEU A 15 -9.85 4.78 -18.04
CA LEU A 15 -10.65 4.04 -19.01
C LEU A 15 -11.33 4.95 -20.04
N ASN A 16 -12.25 5.72 -19.47
CA ASN A 16 -13.24 6.46 -20.24
C ASN A 16 -12.64 7.71 -20.87
N ILE A 17 -11.66 8.35 -20.23
CA ILE A 17 -10.92 9.47 -20.82
C ILE A 17 -10.17 9.02 -22.08
N LEU A 18 -9.45 7.89 -22.02
CA LEU A 18 -8.74 7.36 -23.18
C LEU A 18 -9.72 7.00 -24.31
N ALA A 19 -10.79 6.27 -23.98
CA ALA A 19 -11.80 5.86 -24.96
C ALA A 19 -12.48 7.07 -25.63
N ALA A 20 -12.82 8.11 -24.86
CA ALA A 20 -13.41 9.34 -25.39
C ALA A 20 -12.42 10.09 -26.30
N GLY A 21 -11.15 10.20 -25.90
CA GLY A 21 -10.11 10.82 -26.72
C GLY A 21 -9.90 10.11 -28.06
N LEU A 22 -9.83 8.78 -28.04
CA LEU A 22 -9.72 7.96 -29.26
C LEU A 22 -10.94 8.12 -30.17
N LEU A 23 -12.14 8.15 -29.62
CA LEU A 23 -13.37 8.33 -30.38
C LEU A 23 -13.39 9.71 -31.07
N ILE A 24 -12.98 10.77 -30.38
CA ILE A 24 -12.90 12.12 -30.94
C ILE A 24 -11.92 12.16 -32.12
N ILE A 25 -10.72 11.60 -31.95
CA ILE A 25 -9.70 11.55 -33.02
C ILE A 25 -10.22 10.75 -34.23
N ALA A 26 -10.87 9.62 -33.99
CA ALA A 26 -11.45 8.78 -35.04
C ALA A 26 -12.54 9.53 -35.82
N VAL A 27 -13.47 10.18 -35.13
CA VAL A 27 -14.56 10.94 -35.76
C VAL A 27 -14.00 12.10 -36.60
N ILE A 28 -13.05 12.86 -36.07
CA ILE A 28 -12.46 14.01 -36.77
C ILE A 28 -11.69 13.53 -38.02
N GLY A 29 -10.80 12.54 -37.87
CA GLY A 29 -9.98 12.06 -38.99
C GLY A 29 -10.79 11.38 -40.08
N LEU A 30 -11.81 10.59 -39.71
CA LEU A 30 -12.73 9.99 -40.68
C LEU A 30 -13.61 11.03 -41.35
N ALA A 31 -14.18 11.98 -40.61
CA ALA A 31 -14.97 13.05 -41.21
C ALA A 31 -14.15 13.87 -42.21
N PHE A 32 -12.88 14.15 -41.90
CA PHE A 32 -11.99 14.87 -42.80
C PHE A 32 -11.67 14.06 -44.07
N SER A 33 -11.34 12.78 -43.94
CA SER A 33 -11.11 11.87 -45.08
C SER A 33 -12.35 11.75 -45.98
N VAL A 34 -13.53 11.55 -45.39
CA VAL A 34 -14.81 11.44 -46.11
C VAL A 34 -15.15 12.75 -46.80
N SER A 35 -14.91 13.90 -46.16
CA SER A 35 -15.17 15.21 -46.77
C SER A 35 -14.35 15.42 -48.04
N ILE A 36 -13.05 15.11 -48.00
CA ILE A 36 -12.17 15.22 -49.18
C ILE A 36 -12.60 14.23 -50.26
N PHE A 37 -12.96 13.00 -49.88
CA PHE A 37 -13.46 11.99 -50.81
C PHE A 37 -14.73 12.47 -51.54
N LEU A 38 -15.70 13.02 -50.81
CA LEU A 38 -16.94 13.55 -51.40
C LEU A 38 -16.68 14.74 -52.30
N ILE A 39 -15.88 15.72 -51.86
CA ILE A 39 -15.55 16.91 -52.67
C ILE A 39 -14.86 16.51 -53.98
N THR A 40 -13.88 15.62 -53.92
CA THR A 40 -13.19 15.12 -55.12
C THR A 40 -14.14 14.35 -56.04
N GLY A 41 -15.03 13.52 -55.49
CA GLY A 41 -16.00 12.78 -56.28
C GLY A 41 -17.05 13.65 -56.97
N PHE A 42 -17.61 14.64 -56.25
CA PHE A 42 -18.58 15.59 -56.77
C PHE A 42 -17.98 16.64 -57.73
N SER A 43 -16.65 16.73 -57.83
CA SER A 43 -15.97 17.56 -58.84
C SER A 43 -16.15 17.06 -60.29
N GLY A 44 -16.83 15.92 -60.48
CA GLY A 44 -17.20 15.37 -61.78
C GLY A 44 -16.77 13.92 -61.99
N GLU A 45 -15.96 13.36 -61.09
CA GLU A 45 -15.45 11.99 -61.19
C GLU A 45 -16.55 10.94 -60.95
N PHE A 46 -17.54 11.21 -60.09
CA PHE A 46 -18.69 10.32 -59.86
C PHE A 46 -19.69 10.26 -61.02
N SER A 47 -19.63 11.20 -61.97
CA SER A 47 -20.52 11.21 -63.14
C SER A 47 -20.00 10.32 -64.28
N ARG A 48 -18.83 9.71 -64.13
CA ARG A 48 -18.24 8.80 -65.13
C ARG A 48 -18.86 7.41 -65.05
N PRO A 49 -19.01 6.69 -66.18
CA PRO A 49 -19.51 5.32 -66.17
C PRO A 49 -18.58 4.40 -65.39
N LEU A 50 -19.16 3.41 -64.70
CA LEU A 50 -18.40 2.45 -63.90
C LEU A 50 -17.46 1.65 -64.80
N CYS A 51 -16.17 1.68 -64.46
CA CYS A 51 -15.11 1.00 -65.19
C CYS A 51 -14.17 0.28 -64.21
N LEU A 52 -13.97 -1.02 -64.42
CA LEU A 52 -13.14 -1.89 -63.56
C LEU A 52 -11.87 -2.41 -64.27
N THR A 53 -11.45 -1.75 -65.35
CA THR A 53 -10.17 -2.08 -65.99
C THR A 53 -9.01 -1.60 -65.12
N ASN A 54 -7.83 -2.21 -65.27
CA ASN A 54 -6.62 -1.82 -64.50
C ASN A 54 -6.31 -0.32 -64.61
N GLY A 55 -6.52 0.29 -65.77
CA GLY A 55 -6.31 1.73 -65.97
C GLY A 55 -7.31 2.59 -65.18
N CYS A 56 -8.58 2.18 -65.11
CA CYS A 56 -9.61 2.88 -64.36
C CYS A 56 -9.39 2.79 -62.84
N VAL A 57 -9.03 1.61 -62.33
CA VAL A 57 -8.71 1.42 -60.90
C VAL A 57 -7.47 2.22 -60.51
N LYS A 58 -6.41 2.21 -61.32
CA LYS A 58 -5.20 3.00 -61.06
C LYS A 58 -5.51 4.50 -60.97
N LYS A 59 -6.24 5.04 -61.95
CA LYS A 59 -6.62 6.46 -61.97
C LYS A 59 -7.51 6.84 -60.79
N PHE A 60 -8.43 5.96 -60.38
CA PHE A 60 -9.25 6.16 -59.18
C PHE A 60 -8.38 6.25 -57.92
N LEU A 61 -7.46 5.29 -57.73
CA LEU A 61 -6.56 5.30 -56.58
C LEU A 61 -5.67 6.55 -56.55
N GLU A 62 -5.18 7.00 -57.69
CA GLU A 62 -4.39 8.25 -57.79
C GLU A 62 -5.23 9.51 -57.45
N LEU A 63 -6.49 9.57 -57.89
CA LEU A 63 -7.39 10.70 -57.62
C LEU A 63 -7.80 10.79 -56.14
N PHE A 64 -8.02 9.65 -55.49
CA PHE A 64 -8.47 9.59 -54.09
C PHE A 64 -7.34 9.29 -53.09
N ASP A 65 -6.09 9.23 -53.55
CA ASP A 65 -4.90 8.91 -52.76
C ASP A 65 -4.84 9.70 -51.44
N GLN A 66 -5.06 11.01 -51.50
CA GLN A 66 -5.00 11.88 -50.33
C GLN A 66 -6.09 11.56 -49.28
N SER A 67 -7.29 11.13 -49.72
CA SER A 67 -8.35 10.72 -48.80
C SER A 67 -7.97 9.43 -48.07
N PHE A 68 -7.40 8.46 -48.80
CA PHE A 68 -6.91 7.22 -48.23
C PHE A 68 -5.69 7.43 -47.34
N LEU A 69 -4.79 8.34 -47.69
CA LEU A 69 -3.62 8.70 -46.90
C LEU A 69 -4.04 9.28 -45.54
N ILE A 70 -5.00 10.20 -45.51
CA ILE A 70 -5.53 10.78 -44.27
C ILE A 70 -6.20 9.71 -43.40
N MET A 71 -6.98 8.82 -44.02
CA MET A 71 -7.60 7.70 -43.30
C MET A 71 -6.55 6.77 -42.69
N SER A 72 -5.54 6.38 -43.48
CA SER A 72 -4.44 5.52 -43.04
C SER A 72 -3.61 6.17 -41.93
N ALA A 73 -3.31 7.46 -42.06
CA ALA A 73 -2.59 8.23 -41.04
C ALA A 73 -3.40 8.33 -39.74
N THR A 74 -4.72 8.56 -39.83
CA THR A 74 -5.62 8.59 -38.66
C THR A 74 -5.63 7.23 -37.96
N LEU A 75 -5.78 6.13 -38.71
CA LEU A 75 -5.76 4.78 -38.15
C LEU A 75 -4.40 4.47 -37.49
N SER A 76 -3.30 4.85 -38.14
CA SER A 76 -1.95 4.67 -37.59
C SER A 76 -1.76 5.45 -36.29
N LEU A 77 -2.26 6.69 -36.23
CA LEU A 77 -2.25 7.52 -35.02
C LEU A 77 -3.08 6.89 -33.90
N LEU A 78 -4.29 6.40 -34.22
CA LEU A 78 -5.15 5.72 -33.25
C LEU A 78 -4.50 4.46 -32.68
N VAL A 79 -3.85 3.65 -33.52
CA VAL A 79 -3.10 2.47 -33.07
C VAL A 79 -1.97 2.88 -32.12
N GLY A 80 -1.21 3.92 -32.47
CA GLY A 80 -0.15 4.44 -31.60
C GLY A 80 -0.66 4.90 -30.23
N ILE A 81 -1.69 5.74 -30.21
CA ILE A 81 -2.28 6.26 -28.96
C ILE A 81 -2.92 5.13 -28.15
N THR A 82 -3.63 4.20 -28.80
CA THR A 82 -4.27 3.06 -28.13
C THR A 82 -3.23 2.15 -27.48
N THR A 83 -2.10 1.91 -28.16
CA THR A 83 -1.01 1.06 -27.63
C THR A 83 -0.40 1.70 -26.38
N VAL A 84 0.03 2.96 -26.47
CA VAL A 84 0.64 3.67 -25.33
C VAL A 84 -0.37 3.89 -24.20
N GLY A 85 -1.58 4.34 -24.54
CA GLY A 85 -2.66 4.56 -23.58
C GLY A 85 -3.11 3.28 -22.88
N GLY A 86 -3.19 2.17 -23.61
CA GLY A 86 -3.52 0.85 -23.06
C GLY A 86 -2.49 0.38 -22.03
N ILE A 87 -1.19 0.57 -22.31
CA ILE A 87 -0.11 0.27 -21.36
C ILE A 87 -0.26 1.11 -20.08
N ILE A 88 -0.53 2.42 -20.21
CA ILE A 88 -0.70 3.31 -19.06
C ILE A 88 -1.91 2.91 -18.22
N VAL A 89 -3.06 2.62 -18.85
CA VAL A 89 -4.27 2.16 -18.16
C VAL A 89 -4.02 0.84 -17.43
N ALA A 90 -3.33 -0.10 -18.07
CA ALA A 90 -2.96 -1.37 -17.46
C ALA A 90 -2.08 -1.17 -16.22
N LEU A 91 -1.07 -0.28 -16.31
CA LEU A 91 -0.21 0.07 -15.17
C LEU A 91 -1.01 0.71 -14.02
N MET A 92 -1.89 1.66 -14.31
CA MET A 92 -2.73 2.29 -13.27
C MET A 92 -3.67 1.29 -12.62
N SER A 93 -4.26 0.38 -13.41
CA SER A 93 -5.08 -0.72 -12.89
C SER A 93 -4.27 -1.65 -11.98
N TYR A 94 -3.04 -1.96 -12.37
CA TYR A 94 -2.12 -2.74 -11.55
C TYR A 94 -1.79 -2.04 -10.23
N LEU A 95 -1.41 -0.75 -10.25
CA LEU A 95 -1.09 0.01 -9.05
C LEU A 95 -2.27 0.10 -8.08
N ASN A 96 -3.49 0.34 -8.59
CA ASN A 96 -4.70 0.33 -7.78
C ASN A 96 -4.97 -1.05 -7.15
N SER A 97 -4.79 -2.12 -7.92
CA SER A 97 -4.94 -3.49 -7.43
C SER A 97 -3.93 -3.81 -6.33
N VAL A 98 -2.67 -3.43 -6.51
CA VAL A 98 -1.62 -3.59 -5.49
C VAL A 98 -1.96 -2.82 -4.22
N SER A 99 -2.44 -1.58 -4.34
CA SER A 99 -2.84 -0.76 -3.18
C SER A 99 -4.01 -1.38 -2.41
N ALA A 100 -5.06 -1.83 -3.13
CA ALA A 100 -6.19 -2.51 -2.51
C ALA A 100 -5.78 -3.82 -1.83
N THR A 101 -4.90 -4.59 -2.48
CA THR A 101 -4.35 -5.83 -1.92
C THR A 101 -3.51 -5.54 -0.67
N ALA A 102 -2.69 -4.50 -0.69
CA ALA A 102 -1.89 -4.09 0.47
C ALA A 102 -2.77 -3.72 1.66
N LEU A 103 -3.86 -2.97 1.45
CA LEU A 103 -4.81 -2.64 2.51
C LEU A 103 -5.53 -3.88 3.06
N SER A 104 -6.00 -4.77 2.19
CA SER A 104 -6.62 -6.03 2.59
C SER A 104 -5.67 -6.90 3.42
N ASN A 105 -4.40 -6.99 3.00
CA ASN A 105 -3.36 -7.72 3.72
C ASN A 105 -3.06 -7.07 5.08
N HIS A 106 -2.99 -5.73 5.15
CA HIS A 106 -2.83 -5.01 6.40
C HIS A 106 -3.94 -5.33 7.41
N ILE A 107 -5.20 -5.33 6.97
CA ILE A 107 -6.36 -5.64 7.84
C ILE A 107 -6.30 -7.09 8.31
N SER A 108 -6.03 -8.04 7.40
CA SER A 108 -5.93 -9.46 7.73
C SER A 108 -4.81 -9.73 8.74
N HIS A 109 -3.61 -9.20 8.47
CA HIS A 109 -2.46 -9.36 9.36
C HIS A 109 -2.67 -8.70 10.72
N TYR A 110 -3.29 -7.50 10.75
CA TYR A 110 -3.67 -6.85 12.01
C TYR A 110 -4.66 -7.70 12.81
N SER A 111 -5.67 -8.28 12.17
CA SER A 111 -6.63 -9.15 12.86
C SER A 111 -5.96 -10.39 13.48
N ILE A 112 -5.03 -11.02 12.75
CA ILE A 112 -4.24 -12.15 13.26
C ILE A 112 -3.40 -11.71 14.47
N PHE A 113 -2.70 -10.60 14.35
CA PHE A 113 -1.91 -10.03 15.45
C PHE A 113 -2.78 -9.71 16.66
N GLN A 114 -3.93 -9.07 16.45
CA GLN A 114 -4.87 -8.70 17.50
C GLN A 114 -5.38 -9.91 18.26
N ASN A 115 -5.78 -10.96 17.54
CA ASN A 115 -6.24 -12.20 18.14
C ASN A 115 -5.13 -12.86 18.97
N TYR A 116 -3.90 -12.91 18.43
CA TYR A 116 -2.77 -13.48 19.15
C TYR A 116 -2.45 -12.70 20.44
N VAL A 117 -2.34 -11.36 20.36
CA VAL A 117 -2.06 -10.53 21.53
C VAL A 117 -3.15 -10.67 22.57
N THR A 118 -4.42 -10.68 22.17
CA THR A 118 -5.56 -10.87 23.09
C THR A 118 -5.47 -12.21 23.83
N LEU A 119 -5.15 -13.29 23.11
CA LEU A 119 -4.95 -14.61 23.71
C LEU A 119 -3.75 -14.62 24.66
N GLU A 120 -2.62 -14.01 24.28
CA GLU A 120 -1.45 -13.92 25.14
C GLU A 120 -1.72 -13.10 26.41
N VAL A 121 -2.44 -11.98 26.30
CA VAL A 121 -2.83 -11.18 27.46
C VAL A 121 -3.76 -11.98 28.39
N SER A 122 -4.70 -12.77 27.85
CA SER A 122 -5.60 -13.60 28.69
C SER A 122 -4.89 -14.68 29.52
N LYS A 123 -3.65 -15.05 29.16
CA LYS A 123 -2.83 -16.00 29.92
C LYS A 123 -2.17 -15.35 31.15
N ARG A 124 -2.29 -14.03 31.30
CA ARG A 124 -1.59 -13.22 32.28
C ARG A 124 -2.61 -12.56 33.21
N ASN A 125 -2.52 -12.84 34.50
CA ASN A 125 -3.51 -12.38 35.48
C ASN A 125 -3.20 -10.99 36.07
N ARG A 126 -2.03 -10.41 35.79
CA ARG A 126 -1.62 -9.08 36.27
C ARG A 126 -1.67 -7.99 35.20
N ILE A 127 -2.03 -8.34 33.96
CA ILE A 127 -2.19 -7.39 32.85
C ILE A 127 -3.67 -7.27 32.51
N ALA A 128 -4.23 -6.08 32.62
CA ALA A 128 -5.60 -5.84 32.20
C ALA A 128 -5.67 -5.79 30.66
N PRO A 129 -6.62 -6.47 30.00
CA PRO A 129 -6.78 -6.37 28.55
C PRO A 129 -6.97 -4.93 28.06
N ALA A 130 -7.66 -4.10 28.84
CA ALA A 130 -7.90 -2.69 28.52
C ALA A 130 -6.64 -1.81 28.60
N SER A 131 -5.56 -2.28 29.25
CA SER A 131 -4.32 -1.52 29.37
C SER A 131 -3.35 -1.75 28.21
N VAL A 132 -3.76 -2.48 27.16
CA VAL A 132 -2.93 -2.79 25.99
C VAL A 132 -3.63 -2.29 24.72
N ASP A 133 -3.09 -1.23 24.13
CA ASP A 133 -3.47 -0.78 22.80
C ASP A 133 -2.74 -1.62 21.74
N VAL A 134 -3.43 -2.66 21.29
CA VAL A 134 -2.91 -3.60 20.30
C VAL A 134 -2.67 -2.93 18.94
N PHE A 135 -3.41 -1.86 18.61
CA PHE A 135 -3.25 -1.13 17.35
C PHE A 135 -1.98 -0.27 17.34
N VAL A 136 -1.69 0.41 18.45
CA VAL A 136 -0.43 1.15 18.64
C VAL A 136 0.75 0.21 18.53
N TRP A 137 0.71 -0.92 19.25
CA TRP A 137 1.80 -1.91 19.20
C TRP A 137 2.00 -2.45 17.78
N TYR A 138 0.92 -2.82 17.10
CA TYR A 138 0.99 -3.32 15.73
C TYR A 138 1.61 -2.31 14.76
N ASN A 139 1.16 -1.05 14.81
CA ASN A 139 1.69 -0.01 13.92
C ASN A 139 3.13 0.39 14.27
N LEU A 140 3.53 0.22 15.53
CA LEU A 140 4.92 0.40 15.92
C LEU A 140 5.78 -0.69 15.28
N ILE A 141 5.40 -1.97 15.35
CA ILE A 141 6.16 -3.07 14.73
C ILE A 141 6.15 -2.93 13.19
N PHE A 142 4.97 -2.77 12.59
CA PHE A 142 4.74 -2.84 11.15
C PHE A 142 4.28 -1.50 10.54
N SER A 143 5.08 -0.45 10.75
CA SER A 143 4.75 0.94 10.37
C SER A 143 4.44 1.17 8.90
N LYS A 144 4.93 0.29 8.00
CA LYS A 144 4.75 0.37 6.54
C LYS A 144 3.76 -0.67 5.99
N SER A 145 3.00 -1.35 6.84
CA SER A 145 2.08 -2.43 6.42
C SER A 145 0.98 -1.95 5.47
N ARG A 146 0.50 -0.71 5.60
CA ARG A 146 -0.53 -0.12 4.71
C ARG A 146 -0.08 0.04 3.26
N ILE A 147 1.23 0.12 3.02
CA ILE A 147 1.82 0.14 1.67
C ILE A 147 2.36 -1.25 1.26
N GLY A 148 1.95 -2.30 1.97
CA GLY A 148 2.28 -3.70 1.65
C GLY A 148 3.62 -4.19 2.19
N LYS A 149 4.28 -3.44 3.09
CA LYS A 149 5.55 -3.86 3.70
C LYS A 149 5.37 -4.27 5.16
N THR A 150 5.57 -5.55 5.47
CA THR A 150 5.47 -6.13 6.83
C THR A 150 6.84 -6.31 7.49
N THR A 151 7.81 -5.46 7.15
CA THR A 151 9.13 -5.46 7.80
C THR A 151 9.06 -4.79 9.16
N ILE A 152 9.84 -5.29 10.12
CA ILE A 152 9.97 -4.70 11.46
C ILE A 152 10.61 -3.31 11.35
N SER A 153 9.95 -2.32 11.96
CA SER A 153 10.38 -0.92 11.98
C SER A 153 11.66 -0.72 12.81
N ASP A 154 12.45 0.29 12.46
CA ASP A 154 13.62 0.67 13.27
C ASP A 154 13.18 1.27 14.60
N GLU A 155 12.05 1.97 14.61
CA GLU A 155 11.46 2.58 15.80
C GLU A 155 11.10 1.52 16.85
N TYR A 156 10.55 0.38 16.44
CA TYR A 156 10.28 -0.74 17.34
C TYR A 156 11.56 -1.30 17.94
N CYS A 157 12.60 -1.50 17.11
CA CYS A 157 13.90 -1.95 17.59
C CYS A 157 14.49 -0.99 18.63
N SER A 158 14.37 0.32 18.43
CA SER A 158 14.80 1.34 19.40
C SER A 158 14.04 1.25 20.72
N VAL A 159 12.72 1.02 20.69
CA VAL A 159 11.92 0.85 21.91
C VAL A 159 12.36 -0.40 22.70
N ILE A 160 12.58 -1.53 22.03
CA ILE A 160 13.08 -2.74 22.67
C ILE A 160 14.49 -2.53 23.23
N SER A 161 15.36 -1.82 22.52
CA SER A 161 16.69 -1.46 23.01
C SER A 161 16.62 -0.60 24.26
N ALA A 162 15.74 0.42 24.29
CA ALA A 162 15.58 1.29 25.45
C ALA A 162 15.08 0.53 26.69
N ILE A 163 14.19 -0.45 26.52
CA ILE A 163 13.76 -1.33 27.62
C ILE A 163 14.96 -2.14 28.14
N ASN A 164 15.78 -2.68 27.25
CA ASN A 164 17.00 -3.40 27.63
C ASN A 164 18.01 -2.52 28.35
N ASP A 165 18.20 -1.28 27.90
CA ASP A 165 19.09 -0.31 28.55
C ASP A 165 18.63 -0.03 30.00
N GLU A 166 17.32 0.08 30.22
CA GLU A 166 16.75 0.26 31.57
C GLU A 166 16.91 -0.97 32.47
N ILE A 167 16.75 -2.18 31.91
CA ILE A 167 17.01 -3.44 32.63
C ILE A 167 18.49 -3.51 33.01
N LEU A 168 19.39 -3.24 32.07
CA LEU A 168 20.84 -3.27 32.28
C LEU A 168 21.27 -2.25 33.33
N PHE A 169 20.80 -1.01 33.23
CA PHE A 169 21.07 0.03 34.21
C PHE A 169 20.62 -0.38 35.61
N SER A 170 19.44 -0.99 35.72
CA SER A 170 18.88 -1.44 36.99
C SER A 170 19.63 -2.65 37.57
N ASN A 171 20.11 -3.57 36.73
CA ASN A 171 20.98 -4.68 37.13
C ASN A 171 22.32 -4.15 37.68
N GLU A 172 22.94 -3.20 36.98
CA GLU A 172 24.21 -2.58 37.40
C GLU A 172 24.09 -1.81 38.72
N GLN A 173 22.97 -1.12 38.95
CA GLN A 173 22.67 -0.48 40.24
C GLN A 173 22.53 -1.49 41.39
N ALA A 174 22.01 -2.68 41.11
CA ALA A 174 21.79 -3.71 42.13
C ALA A 174 23.08 -4.47 42.47
N ILE A 175 23.91 -4.78 41.46
CA ILE A 175 25.13 -5.59 41.64
C ILE A 175 26.33 -4.73 42.04
N ASN A 176 26.55 -3.62 41.32
CA ASN A 176 27.79 -2.83 41.40
C ASN A 176 27.60 -1.45 42.04
N ALA A 177 26.37 -1.08 42.42
CA ALA A 177 26.00 0.25 42.92
C ALA A 177 26.46 1.40 42.01
N ILE A 178 26.53 1.16 40.70
CA ILE A 178 26.93 2.16 39.70
C ILE A 178 25.90 3.29 39.70
N GLN A 179 26.37 4.53 39.87
CA GLN A 179 25.53 5.73 40.00
C GLN A 179 24.51 5.66 41.16
N GLY A 180 24.88 4.94 42.24
CA GLY A 180 24.06 4.78 43.44
C GLY A 180 23.46 3.38 43.56
N SER A 181 22.95 3.06 44.75
CA SER A 181 22.26 1.79 44.99
C SER A 181 20.92 1.74 44.27
N PHE A 182 20.48 0.53 43.91
CA PHE A 182 19.18 0.31 43.29
C PHE A 182 18.05 0.93 44.12
N ARG A 183 17.23 1.77 43.47
CA ARG A 183 16.03 2.39 44.06
C ARG A 183 14.81 2.01 43.25
N TYR A 184 13.86 1.37 43.92
CA TYR A 184 12.64 0.85 43.30
C TYR A 184 11.77 1.92 42.62
N MET A 185 11.41 3.00 43.32
CA MET A 185 10.50 4.02 42.77
C MET A 185 11.04 4.68 41.48
N PRO A 186 12.33 5.11 41.41
CA PRO A 186 12.92 5.57 40.16
C PRO A 186 12.92 4.50 39.05
N HIS A 187 13.26 3.26 39.36
CA HIS A 187 13.26 2.16 38.39
C HIS A 187 11.87 1.93 37.80
N GLN A 188 10.85 1.79 38.65
CA GLN A 188 9.45 1.63 38.23
C GLN A 188 9.03 2.74 37.27
N LYS A 189 9.36 4.00 37.58
CA LYS A 189 9.04 5.13 36.70
C LYS A 189 9.67 4.97 35.32
N ARG A 190 10.97 4.63 35.25
CA ARG A 190 11.68 4.46 33.97
C ARG A 190 11.11 3.32 33.14
N ILE A 191 10.79 2.19 33.77
CA ILE A 191 10.16 1.05 33.08
C ILE A 191 8.78 1.41 32.54
N ILE A 192 7.93 2.09 33.32
CA ILE A 192 6.61 2.56 32.86
C ILE A 192 6.77 3.50 31.66
N ASP A 193 7.69 4.46 31.75
CA ASP A 193 7.94 5.45 30.69
C ASP A 193 8.44 4.77 29.39
N SER A 194 9.35 3.79 29.50
CA SER A 194 9.90 3.04 28.35
C SER A 194 8.87 2.11 27.68
N ILE A 195 7.99 1.49 28.46
CA ILE A 195 6.98 0.55 27.96
C ILE A 195 5.79 1.28 27.31
N LYS A 196 5.50 2.53 27.73
CA LYS A 196 4.38 3.33 27.20
C LYS A 196 4.39 3.45 25.68
N GLY A 197 5.57 3.51 25.07
CA GLY A 197 5.73 3.57 23.60
C GLY A 197 5.15 2.35 22.87
N LEU A 198 5.04 1.20 23.52
CA LEU A 198 4.41 -0.02 22.98
C LEU A 198 2.88 0.06 22.98
N GLY A 199 2.28 1.09 23.60
CA GLY A 199 0.83 1.15 23.85
C GLY A 199 0.39 0.33 25.06
N ILE A 200 1.30 0.01 25.97
CA ILE A 200 0.96 -0.66 27.24
C ILE A 200 0.95 0.39 28.36
N GLU A 201 -0.17 0.54 29.03
CA GLU A 201 -0.33 1.45 30.16
C GLU A 201 -0.12 0.71 31.48
N LEU A 202 0.86 1.16 32.25
CA LEU A 202 1.15 0.64 33.59
C LEU A 202 0.98 1.75 34.62
N SER A 203 0.47 1.37 35.80
CA SER A 203 0.32 2.28 36.95
C SER A 203 1.40 2.02 37.98
N HIS A 204 1.64 3.00 38.85
CA HIS A 204 2.46 2.78 40.05
C HIS A 204 1.79 1.75 40.97
N GLN A 205 2.60 0.80 41.43
CA GLN A 205 2.19 -0.31 42.27
C GLN A 205 3.22 -0.54 43.40
N PRO A 206 2.84 -1.22 44.49
CA PRO A 206 3.78 -1.72 45.51
C PRO A 206 4.87 -2.61 44.89
N ARG A 207 6.03 -2.69 45.56
CA ARG A 207 7.24 -3.35 45.03
C ARG A 207 7.00 -4.77 44.49
N ASN A 208 6.40 -5.62 45.31
CA ASN A 208 6.18 -7.02 44.95
C ASN A 208 5.21 -7.15 43.77
N ASP A 209 4.12 -6.38 43.80
CA ASP A 209 3.10 -6.41 42.74
C ASP A 209 3.66 -5.92 41.40
N PHE A 210 4.48 -4.87 41.41
CA PHE A 210 5.08 -4.36 40.18
C PHE A 210 6.09 -5.33 39.58
N TYR A 211 6.89 -6.02 40.40
CA TYR A 211 7.81 -7.02 39.85
C TYR A 211 7.08 -8.18 39.17
N GLU A 212 5.94 -8.62 39.71
CA GLU A 212 5.08 -9.60 39.04
C GLU A 212 4.49 -9.07 37.73
N ILE A 213 4.04 -7.82 37.72
CA ILE A 213 3.52 -7.15 36.51
C ILE A 213 4.61 -7.05 35.45
N GLU A 214 5.80 -6.58 35.82
CA GLU A 214 6.95 -6.42 34.94
C GLU A 214 7.36 -7.75 34.30
N ASP A 215 7.43 -8.84 35.08
CA ASP A 215 7.72 -10.17 34.55
C ASP A 215 6.69 -10.63 33.52
N GLN A 216 5.39 -10.39 33.78
CA GLN A 216 4.33 -10.74 32.85
C GLN A 216 4.40 -9.89 31.57
N VAL A 217 4.72 -8.60 31.68
CA VAL A 217 4.86 -7.70 30.53
C VAL A 217 6.07 -8.07 29.68
N PHE A 218 7.23 -8.33 30.28
CA PHE A 218 8.42 -8.77 29.53
C PHE A 218 8.22 -10.13 28.88
N SER A 219 7.53 -11.05 29.56
CA SER A 219 7.10 -12.30 28.97
C SER A 219 6.17 -12.08 27.77
N LEU A 220 5.22 -11.14 27.86
CA LEU A 220 4.30 -10.80 26.77
C LEU A 220 5.05 -10.27 25.54
N ILE A 221 5.95 -9.31 25.76
CA ILE A 221 6.80 -8.73 24.71
C ILE A 221 7.62 -9.84 24.04
N SER A 222 8.22 -10.73 24.83
CA SER A 222 9.03 -11.84 24.32
C SER A 222 8.19 -12.83 23.50
N SER A 223 6.98 -13.18 23.97
CA SER A 223 6.03 -14.02 23.23
C SER A 223 5.64 -13.42 21.88
N ILE A 224 5.41 -12.10 21.83
CA ILE A 224 5.04 -11.39 20.60
C ILE A 224 6.23 -11.32 19.65
N ASN A 225 7.41 -10.96 20.16
CA ASN A 225 8.65 -10.91 19.38
C ASN A 225 8.97 -12.25 18.73
N LYS A 226 8.83 -13.35 19.48
CA LYS A 226 9.09 -14.69 18.95
C LYS A 226 8.16 -15.07 17.79
N SER A 227 6.90 -14.61 17.84
CA SER A 227 5.88 -15.00 16.86
C SER A 227 5.82 -14.06 15.64
N PHE A 228 6.05 -12.76 15.82
CA PHE A 228 5.86 -11.75 14.77
C PHE A 228 7.15 -11.02 14.36
N CYS A 229 8.20 -11.11 15.17
CA CYS A 229 9.47 -10.40 14.95
C CYS A 229 10.63 -11.36 14.73
N TYR A 230 10.44 -12.39 13.87
CA TYR A 230 11.49 -13.36 13.54
C TYR A 230 12.58 -12.71 12.66
N SER A 231 13.49 -11.99 13.30
CA SER A 231 14.64 -11.32 12.68
C SER A 231 15.70 -11.06 13.74
N ASP A 232 16.98 -11.22 13.37
CA ASP A 232 18.13 -10.86 14.23
C ASP A 232 18.17 -9.36 14.60
N LYS A 233 17.30 -8.55 13.99
CA LYS A 233 17.21 -7.11 14.19
C LYS A 233 16.59 -6.71 15.53
N VAL A 234 15.73 -7.56 16.11
CA VAL A 234 15.11 -7.28 17.42
C VAL A 234 15.88 -8.04 18.48
N SER A 235 16.55 -7.31 19.38
CA SER A 235 17.24 -7.91 20.51
C SER A 235 16.24 -8.60 21.45
N GLY A 236 16.62 -9.77 21.98
CA GLY A 236 15.88 -10.40 23.07
C GLY A 236 15.89 -9.51 24.31
N LEU A 237 14.85 -9.61 25.14
CA LEU A 237 14.86 -8.92 26.43
C LEU A 237 15.90 -9.55 27.36
N LEU A 238 16.68 -8.70 28.03
CA LEU A 238 17.70 -9.11 28.99
C LEU A 238 17.07 -9.72 30.24
N LYS A 239 17.83 -10.59 30.90
CA LYS A 239 17.43 -11.17 32.19
C LYS A 239 17.56 -10.11 33.29
N ARG A 240 16.57 -10.07 34.17
CA ARG A 240 16.60 -9.25 35.39
C ARG A 240 17.40 -9.95 36.48
N ASP A 241 18.30 -9.19 37.10
CA ASP A 241 19.09 -9.60 38.26
C ASP A 241 18.83 -8.71 39.50
N TYR A 242 18.04 -7.63 39.35
CA TYR A 242 17.55 -6.83 40.48
C TYR A 242 16.29 -7.48 41.11
N VAL A 243 16.36 -7.77 42.41
CA VAL A 243 15.22 -8.23 43.23
C VAL A 243 15.25 -7.56 44.60
#